data_AF-A0A382ZKD1-F1
#
_entry.id   AF-A0A382ZKD1-F1
#
_cell.length_a   1.000
_cell.length_b   1.000
_cell.length_c   1.000
_cell.angle_alpha   90.00
_cell.angle_beta   90.00
_cell.angle_gamma   90.00
#
_symmetry.space_group_name_H-M   'P 1'
#
loop_
_entity.id
_entity.type
_entity.pdbx_description
1 polymer ?
#
loop_
_entity_poly.entity_id
_entity_poly.type
_entity_poly.pdbx_seq_one_letter_code
_entity_poly.pdbx_strand_id
1 'polypeptide(L)'
;NGSGIAPQKANISFFEDRGIDKISTTSPHSVTIPGAVHAWHKMHQKFGSLEFEELFLTAENYARNGFPVHEVVAKSWLENKEKLKTYPITNSIFLKNNKPYFFGEIHKNTDLADTLKSIAKNGIKDFYQGYVAEDIVSSLNAIGGLHSMDDFAKQDTIFSDSLSNTYRNIRLHQCPPNGPGITVLMMMGLLEKFDFTKIIPLSADRFHLQAEATKIAFEQREDNIGDPKFNDFDFHQLIQAEYINELASKISMDKI
;
A
#
# COMPACT_ATOMS: atom_id res chain seq x y z
N ASN A 1 -0.66 8.14 -7.54
CA ASN A 1 -1.16 6.82 -7.12
C ASN A 1 -0.43 5.73 -7.90
N GLY A 2 0.34 4.90 -7.21
CA GLY A 2 1.06 3.74 -7.75
C GLY A 2 0.69 2.42 -7.05
N SER A 3 -0.53 2.32 -6.50
CA SER A 3 -1.00 1.13 -5.75
C SER A 3 -1.07 -0.15 -6.58
N GLY A 4 -1.04 -0.02 -7.90
CA GLY A 4 -1.29 -1.13 -8.81
C GLY A 4 -2.77 -1.31 -9.14
N ILE A 5 -3.04 -2.01 -10.23
CA ILE A 5 -4.39 -2.41 -10.65
C ILE A 5 -4.63 -3.90 -10.37
N ALA A 6 -5.89 -4.31 -10.21
CA ALA A 6 -6.24 -5.72 -10.15
C ALA A 6 -6.13 -6.36 -11.55
N PRO A 7 -5.79 -7.66 -11.66
CA PRO A 7 -5.87 -8.38 -12.94
C PRO A 7 -7.28 -8.29 -13.54
N GLN A 8 -7.41 -8.11 -14.85
CA GLN A 8 -8.73 -7.96 -15.50
C GLN A 8 -9.64 -9.16 -15.31
N LYS A 9 -9.08 -10.36 -15.12
CA LYS A 9 -9.82 -11.60 -14.88
C LYS A 9 -10.31 -11.74 -13.43
N ALA A 10 -9.88 -10.89 -12.50
CA ALA A 10 -10.29 -10.90 -11.09
C ALA A 10 -11.66 -10.23 -10.90
N ASN A 11 -12.71 -10.83 -11.48
CA ASN A 11 -14.09 -10.38 -11.31
C ASN A 11 -14.80 -11.19 -10.20
N ILE A 12 -15.92 -10.66 -9.70
CA ILE A 12 -16.67 -11.27 -8.60
C ILE A 12 -17.13 -12.70 -8.93
N SER A 13 -17.62 -12.94 -10.15
CA SER A 13 -18.05 -14.27 -10.60
C SER A 13 -16.95 -15.32 -10.52
N PHE A 14 -15.70 -14.97 -10.83
CA PHE A 14 -14.58 -15.91 -10.71
C PHE A 14 -14.43 -16.44 -9.28
N PHE A 15 -14.59 -15.55 -8.29
CA PHE A 15 -14.46 -15.87 -6.87
C PHE A 15 -15.69 -16.64 -6.37
N GLU A 16 -16.89 -16.20 -6.72
CA GLU A 16 -18.15 -16.86 -6.36
C GLU A 16 -18.23 -18.30 -6.91
N ASP A 17 -17.90 -18.50 -8.19
CA ASP A 17 -17.90 -19.82 -8.85
C ASP A 17 -16.94 -20.82 -8.19
N ARG A 18 -15.95 -20.32 -7.44
CA ARG A 18 -14.95 -21.12 -6.74
C ARG A 18 -15.17 -21.18 -5.23
N GLY A 19 -16.25 -20.58 -4.73
CA GLY A 19 -16.55 -20.47 -3.30
C GLY A 19 -15.45 -19.71 -2.53
N ILE A 20 -14.77 -18.76 -3.17
CA ILE A 20 -13.77 -17.91 -2.54
C ILE A 20 -14.50 -16.68 -1.99
N ASP A 21 -14.86 -16.72 -0.72
CA ASP A 21 -15.52 -15.62 0.00
C ASP A 21 -14.53 -14.68 0.70
N LYS A 22 -13.24 -15.06 0.75
CA LYS A 22 -12.17 -14.28 1.38
C LYS A 22 -10.83 -14.46 0.67
N ILE A 23 -10.17 -13.34 0.37
CA ILE A 23 -8.80 -13.33 -0.15
C ILE A 23 -7.82 -13.36 1.02
N SER A 24 -7.11 -14.49 1.18
CA SER A 24 -6.01 -14.62 2.15
C SER A 24 -4.82 -13.75 1.75
N THR A 25 -4.07 -13.24 2.73
CA THR A 25 -2.82 -12.47 2.51
C THR A 25 -1.67 -13.27 1.89
N THR A 26 -1.85 -14.58 1.74
CA THR A 26 -0.91 -15.50 1.06
C THR A 26 -1.45 -16.03 -0.26
N SER A 27 -2.64 -15.59 -0.67
CA SER A 27 -3.25 -15.98 -1.95
C SER A 27 -2.58 -15.22 -3.11
N PRO A 28 -2.38 -15.83 -4.28
CA PRO A 28 -1.98 -15.06 -5.46
C PRO A 28 -3.01 -13.97 -5.84
N HIS A 29 -4.28 -14.14 -5.44
CA HIS A 29 -5.33 -13.14 -5.68
C HIS A 29 -5.18 -11.88 -4.82
N SER A 30 -4.33 -11.88 -3.79
CA SER A 30 -4.00 -10.66 -3.04
C SER A 30 -2.94 -9.80 -3.73
N VAL A 31 -2.37 -10.26 -4.84
CA VAL A 31 -1.30 -9.55 -5.56
C VAL A 31 -1.92 -8.70 -6.66
N THR A 32 -1.79 -7.38 -6.56
CA THR A 32 -2.09 -6.46 -7.68
C THR A 32 -0.94 -6.46 -8.68
N ILE A 33 -1.15 -5.89 -9.86
CA ILE A 33 -0.07 -5.58 -10.79
C ILE A 33 0.81 -4.51 -10.10
N PRO A 34 2.10 -4.78 -9.81
CA PRO A 34 2.89 -3.87 -8.97
C PRO A 34 3.07 -2.49 -9.62
N GLY A 35 2.54 -1.43 -9.00
CA GLY A 35 2.58 -0.07 -9.56
C GLY A 35 3.78 0.78 -9.11
N ALA A 36 4.57 0.32 -8.15
CA ALA A 36 5.65 1.12 -7.54
C ALA A 36 6.73 1.54 -8.54
N VAL A 37 7.20 0.60 -9.38
CA VAL A 37 8.26 0.86 -10.37
C VAL A 37 7.79 1.87 -11.42
N HIS A 38 6.56 1.73 -11.91
CA HIS A 38 5.94 2.70 -12.81
C HIS A 38 5.80 4.08 -12.14
N ALA A 39 5.43 4.13 -10.85
CA ALA A 39 5.33 5.37 -10.10
C ALA A 39 6.67 6.06 -9.91
N TRP A 40 7.72 5.34 -9.53
CA TRP A 40 9.07 5.90 -9.42
C TRP A 40 9.54 6.50 -10.74
N HIS A 41 9.34 5.78 -11.84
CA HIS A 41 9.73 6.25 -13.15
C HIS A 41 8.94 7.48 -13.60
N LYS A 42 7.61 7.48 -13.47
CA LYS A 42 6.76 8.63 -13.81
C LYS A 42 7.07 9.86 -12.94
N MET A 43 7.32 9.67 -11.64
CA MET A 43 7.72 10.76 -10.74
C MET A 43 9.08 11.31 -11.11
N HIS A 44 10.05 10.45 -11.42
CA HIS A 44 11.38 10.84 -11.86
C HIS A 44 11.33 11.59 -13.20
N GLN A 45 10.57 11.11 -14.19
CA GLN A 45 10.39 11.82 -15.46
C GLN A 45 9.82 13.23 -15.29
N LYS A 46 8.96 13.44 -14.29
CA LYS A 46 8.27 14.72 -14.07
C LYS A 46 9.04 15.68 -13.16
N PHE A 47 9.73 15.15 -12.14
CA PHE A 47 10.29 15.94 -11.05
C PHE A 47 11.75 15.60 -10.71
N GLY A 48 12.31 14.55 -11.33
CA GLY A 48 13.66 14.07 -11.06
C GLY A 48 14.73 14.98 -11.68
N SER A 49 15.90 14.97 -11.05
CA SER A 49 17.05 15.78 -11.48
C SER A 49 18.36 14.98 -11.65
N LEU A 50 18.43 13.77 -11.09
CA LEU A 50 19.55 12.84 -11.27
C LEU A 50 19.29 11.92 -12.46
N GLU A 51 20.31 11.25 -12.97
CA GLU A 51 20.10 10.21 -13.98
C GLU A 51 19.34 9.03 -13.36
N PHE A 52 18.39 8.44 -14.10
CA PHE A 52 17.53 7.38 -13.55
C PHE A 52 18.33 6.17 -13.06
N GLU A 53 19.40 5.81 -13.78
CA GLU A 53 20.30 4.70 -13.43
C GLU A 53 20.97 4.91 -12.07
N GLU A 54 21.35 6.15 -11.74
CA GLU A 54 22.05 6.49 -10.49
C GLU A 54 21.21 6.17 -9.25
N LEU A 55 19.88 6.22 -9.36
CA LEU A 55 18.96 5.95 -8.26
C LEU A 55 19.02 4.50 -7.77
N PHE A 56 19.50 3.57 -8.60
CA PHE A 56 19.50 2.14 -8.31
C PHE A 56 20.84 1.60 -7.84
N LEU A 57 21.94 2.34 -8.04
CA LEU A 57 23.31 1.86 -7.79
C LEU A 57 23.50 1.31 -6.37
N THR A 58 23.02 2.04 -5.36
CA THR A 58 23.14 1.63 -3.95
C THR A 58 22.29 0.40 -3.65
N ALA A 59 21.05 0.36 -4.16
CA ALA A 59 20.15 -0.77 -3.94
C ALA A 59 20.66 -2.04 -4.64
N GLU A 60 21.15 -1.92 -5.88
CA GLU A 60 21.78 -3.03 -6.60
C GLU A 60 23.00 -3.53 -5.82
N ASN A 61 23.88 -2.64 -5.37
CA ASN A 61 25.07 -3.02 -4.61
C ASN A 61 24.70 -3.81 -3.34
N TYR A 62 23.71 -3.36 -2.56
CA TYR A 62 23.26 -4.10 -1.38
C TYR A 62 22.61 -5.44 -1.74
N ALA A 63 21.83 -5.51 -2.82
CA ALA A 63 21.25 -6.77 -3.27
C ALA A 63 22.35 -7.76 -3.71
N ARG A 64 23.37 -7.29 -4.44
CA ARG A 64 24.44 -8.12 -5.01
C ARG A 64 25.49 -8.54 -3.99
N ASN A 65 26.03 -7.57 -3.26
CA ASN A 65 27.14 -7.76 -2.32
C ASN A 65 26.67 -8.06 -0.89
N GLY A 66 25.37 -7.87 -0.63
CA GLY A 66 24.72 -8.16 0.62
C GLY A 66 24.77 -7.03 1.64
N PHE A 67 24.00 -7.21 2.70
CA PHE A 67 23.93 -6.28 3.84
C PHE A 67 23.74 -7.06 5.16
N PRO A 68 24.19 -6.51 6.30
CA PRO A 68 23.92 -7.11 7.59
C PRO A 68 22.44 -7.01 7.93
N VAL A 69 21.82 -8.14 8.27
CA VAL A 69 20.41 -8.21 8.64
C VAL A 69 20.17 -7.47 9.96
N HIS A 70 19.24 -6.51 9.95
CA HIS A 70 18.83 -5.78 11.13
C HIS A 70 18.00 -6.65 12.10
N GLU A 71 18.03 -6.35 13.41
CA GLU A 71 17.36 -7.12 14.48
C GLU A 71 15.88 -7.36 14.18
N VAL A 72 15.15 -6.30 13.83
CA VAL A 72 13.71 -6.36 13.52
C VAL A 72 13.42 -7.28 12.32
N VAL A 73 14.31 -7.30 11.33
CA VAL A 73 14.16 -8.17 10.14
C VAL A 73 14.44 -9.61 10.50
N ALA A 74 15.49 -9.88 11.27
CA ALA A 74 15.80 -11.24 11.76
C ALA A 74 14.64 -11.82 12.57
N LYS A 75 14.06 -11.02 13.49
CA LYS A 75 12.86 -11.41 14.24
C LYS A 75 11.67 -11.70 13.31
N SER A 76 11.41 -10.80 12.35
CA SER A 76 10.30 -10.96 11.41
C SER A 76 10.43 -12.22 10.54
N TRP A 77 11.64 -12.53 10.05
CA TRP A 77 11.91 -13.75 9.28
C TRP A 77 11.78 -15.02 10.14
N LEU A 78 12.18 -14.97 11.41
CA LEU A 78 11.96 -16.07 12.34
C LEU A 78 10.47 -16.34 12.57
N GLU A 79 9.68 -15.30 12.84
CA GLU A 79 8.24 -15.40 13.07
C GLU A 79 7.49 -15.87 11.81
N ASN A 80 8.01 -15.56 10.62
CA ASN A 80 7.39 -15.92 9.33
C ASN A 80 8.08 -17.11 8.63
N LYS A 81 8.94 -17.87 9.33
CA LYS A 81 9.73 -18.95 8.74
C LYS A 81 8.88 -19.96 7.97
N GLU A 82 7.77 -20.42 8.54
CA GLU A 82 6.95 -21.44 7.88
C GLU A 82 6.25 -20.90 6.62
N LYS A 83 5.87 -19.61 6.63
CA LYS A 83 5.40 -18.92 5.41
C LYS A 83 6.51 -18.88 4.35
N LEU A 84 7.73 -18.51 4.73
CA LEU A 84 8.86 -18.42 3.80
C LEU A 84 9.27 -19.78 3.21
N LYS A 85 9.04 -20.88 3.96
CA LYS A 85 9.28 -22.25 3.49
C LYS A 85 8.24 -22.76 2.49
N THR A 86 7.10 -22.07 2.34
CA THR A 86 5.96 -22.56 1.54
C THR A 86 6.35 -22.77 0.08
N TYR A 87 7.12 -21.86 -0.51
CA TYR A 87 7.58 -21.98 -1.89
C TYR A 87 9.10 -22.17 -1.96
N PRO A 88 9.61 -23.02 -2.88
CA PRO A 88 11.05 -23.25 -3.03
C PRO A 88 11.84 -21.97 -3.25
N ILE A 89 11.34 -21.04 -4.06
CA ILE A 89 12.03 -19.79 -4.40
C ILE A 89 12.13 -18.83 -3.21
N THR A 90 11.06 -18.71 -2.40
CA THR A 90 11.10 -17.87 -1.20
C THR A 90 12.00 -18.48 -0.14
N ASN A 91 12.03 -19.81 -0.05
CA ASN A 91 12.92 -20.54 0.86
C ASN A 91 14.39 -20.30 0.48
N SER A 92 14.75 -20.45 -0.79
CA SER A 92 16.14 -20.26 -1.25
C SER A 92 16.65 -18.84 -1.10
N ILE A 93 15.76 -17.84 -1.22
CA ILE A 93 16.13 -16.43 -1.06
C ILE A 93 16.24 -16.07 0.42
N PHE A 94 15.19 -16.33 1.21
CA PHE A 94 15.07 -15.75 2.55
C PHE A 94 15.56 -16.68 3.67
N LEU A 95 15.87 -17.95 3.38
CA LEU A 95 16.32 -18.93 4.37
C LEU A 95 17.60 -19.63 3.93
N LYS A 96 18.47 -19.89 4.91
CA LYS A 96 19.71 -20.65 4.75
C LYS A 96 19.54 -22.02 5.41
N ASN A 97 19.50 -23.09 4.61
CA ASN A 97 19.23 -24.45 5.10
C ASN A 97 17.93 -24.54 5.93
N ASN A 98 16.84 -23.95 5.43
CA ASN A 98 15.56 -23.83 6.13
C ASN A 98 15.62 -23.08 7.47
N LYS A 99 16.64 -22.23 7.69
CA LYS A 99 16.74 -21.35 8.87
C LYS A 99 16.78 -19.89 8.42
N PRO A 100 16.08 -18.99 9.13
CA PRO A 100 16.18 -17.56 8.86
C PRO A 100 17.58 -17.05 9.18
N TYR A 101 17.96 -15.93 8.57
CA TYR A 101 19.18 -15.22 8.91
C TYR A 101 19.09 -14.61 10.31
N PHE A 102 20.21 -14.56 11.02
CA PHE A 102 20.30 -13.92 12.33
C PHE A 102 20.72 -12.46 12.22
N PHE A 103 20.54 -11.70 13.30
CA PHE A 103 21.02 -10.32 13.38
C PHE A 103 22.52 -10.23 13.04
N GLY A 104 22.88 -9.31 12.15
CA GLY A 104 24.24 -9.08 11.66
C GLY A 104 24.72 -10.08 10.61
N GLU A 105 24.00 -11.17 10.35
CA GLU A 105 24.35 -12.09 9.25
C GLU A 105 24.18 -11.39 7.91
N ILE A 106 25.08 -11.65 6.96
CA ILE A 106 25.02 -11.05 5.63
C ILE A 106 23.99 -11.80 4.78
N HIS A 107 22.93 -11.10 4.39
CA HIS A 107 21.96 -11.56 3.41
C HIS A 107 22.24 -10.90 2.06
N LYS A 108 22.09 -11.67 0.97
CA LYS A 108 22.25 -11.21 -0.41
C LYS A 108 21.14 -11.78 -1.29
N ASN A 109 20.76 -11.05 -2.32
CA ASN A 109 19.77 -11.45 -3.32
C ASN A 109 20.23 -10.99 -4.72
N THR A 110 20.96 -11.87 -5.41
CA THR A 110 21.52 -11.56 -6.74
C THR A 110 20.45 -11.41 -7.81
N ASP A 111 19.34 -12.14 -7.70
CA ASP A 111 18.25 -12.08 -8.68
C ASP A 111 17.53 -10.73 -8.60
N LEU A 112 17.36 -10.20 -7.38
CA LEU A 112 16.90 -8.83 -7.17
C LEU A 112 17.92 -7.81 -7.72
N ALA A 113 19.22 -8.05 -7.53
CA ALA A 113 20.25 -7.16 -8.08
C ALA A 113 20.19 -7.10 -9.62
N ASP A 114 20.00 -8.24 -10.29
CA ASP A 114 19.86 -8.29 -11.75
C ASP A 114 18.59 -7.59 -12.22
N THR A 115 17.49 -7.73 -11.48
CA THR A 115 16.25 -6.97 -11.72
C THR A 115 16.45 -5.47 -11.57
N LEU A 116 17.09 -5.01 -10.49
CA LEU A 116 17.37 -3.58 -10.25
C LEU A 116 18.28 -3.01 -11.34
N LYS A 117 19.31 -3.77 -11.75
CA LYS A 117 20.22 -3.40 -12.84
C LYS A 117 19.49 -3.29 -14.18
N SER A 118 18.60 -4.23 -14.49
CA SER A 118 17.76 -4.19 -15.68
C SER A 118 16.89 -2.93 -15.68
N ILE A 119 16.23 -2.61 -14.57
CA ILE A 119 15.40 -1.39 -14.44
C ILE A 119 16.25 -0.13 -14.62
N ALA A 120 17.44 -0.10 -14.01
CA ALA A 120 18.34 1.04 -14.07
C ALA A 120 18.79 1.34 -15.50
N LYS A 121 19.12 0.30 -16.28
CA LYS A 121 19.64 0.41 -17.65
C LYS A 121 18.58 0.57 -18.73
N ASN A 122 17.50 -0.20 -18.63
CA ASN A 122 16.48 -0.33 -19.68
C ASN A 122 15.21 0.46 -19.33
N GLY A 123 15.22 1.21 -18.24
CA GLY A 123 14.02 1.80 -17.66
C GLY A 123 13.05 0.72 -17.20
N ILE A 124 11.77 1.04 -17.17
CA ILE A 124 10.75 0.13 -16.63
C ILE A 124 10.28 -0.96 -17.59
N LYS A 125 10.81 -1.01 -18.82
CA LYS A 125 10.31 -1.88 -19.89
C LYS A 125 10.39 -3.36 -19.48
N ASP A 126 11.52 -3.80 -18.94
CA ASP A 126 11.69 -5.20 -18.55
C ASP A 126 10.74 -5.61 -17.43
N PHE A 127 10.39 -4.67 -16.53
CA PHE A 127 9.47 -4.88 -15.43
C PHE A 127 8.00 -5.05 -15.87
N TYR A 128 7.57 -4.39 -16.94
CA TYR A 128 6.17 -4.38 -17.38
C TYR A 128 5.91 -5.12 -18.69
N GLN A 129 6.95 -5.37 -19.50
CA GLN A 129 6.82 -5.93 -20.85
C GLN A 129 7.93 -6.93 -21.19
N GLY A 130 8.85 -7.22 -20.26
CA GLY A 130 9.97 -8.14 -20.49
C GLY A 130 10.01 -9.28 -19.48
N TYR A 131 11.21 -9.82 -19.30
CA TYR A 131 11.42 -11.07 -18.56
C TYR A 131 10.93 -11.03 -17.10
N VAL A 132 10.93 -9.86 -16.45
CA VAL A 132 10.45 -9.73 -15.07
C VAL A 132 8.93 -9.83 -15.02
N ALA A 133 8.22 -9.20 -15.96
CA ALA A 133 6.77 -9.35 -16.07
C ALA A 133 6.39 -10.80 -16.39
N GLU A 134 7.12 -11.44 -17.32
CA GLU A 134 6.90 -12.85 -17.68
C GLU A 134 7.10 -13.78 -16.48
N ASP A 135 8.16 -13.58 -15.69
CA ASP A 135 8.46 -14.36 -14.50
C ASP A 135 7.38 -14.20 -13.42
N ILE A 136 6.94 -12.96 -13.16
CA ILE A 136 5.86 -12.70 -12.18
C ILE A 136 4.55 -13.35 -12.63
N VAL A 137 4.16 -13.17 -13.89
CA VAL A 137 2.93 -13.74 -14.45
C VAL A 137 2.97 -15.26 -14.38
N SER A 138 4.08 -15.88 -14.79
CA SER A 138 4.27 -17.33 -14.74
C SER A 138 4.18 -17.85 -13.30
N SER A 139 4.92 -17.22 -12.37
CA SER A 139 4.99 -17.63 -10.97
C SER A 139 3.63 -17.52 -10.26
N LEU A 140 2.88 -16.44 -10.48
CA LEU A 140 1.55 -16.25 -9.88
C LEU A 140 0.52 -17.20 -10.48
N ASN A 141 0.51 -17.38 -11.81
CA ASN A 141 -0.45 -18.27 -12.47
C ASN A 141 -0.19 -19.74 -12.14
N ALA A 142 1.06 -20.14 -11.89
CA ALA A 142 1.40 -21.50 -11.43
C ALA A 142 0.73 -21.87 -10.09
N ILE A 143 0.34 -20.88 -9.28
CA ILE A 143 -0.34 -21.08 -7.99
C ILE A 143 -1.81 -20.61 -8.01
N GLY A 144 -2.37 -20.35 -9.20
CA GLY A 144 -3.78 -20.00 -9.39
C GLY A 144 -4.07 -18.50 -9.56
N GLY A 145 -3.04 -17.67 -9.73
CA GLY A 145 -3.17 -16.26 -10.08
C GLY A 145 -3.92 -16.02 -11.39
N LEU A 146 -4.24 -14.74 -11.63
CA LEU A 146 -5.07 -14.29 -12.77
C LEU A 146 -4.35 -13.28 -13.65
N HIS A 147 -3.07 -13.06 -13.38
CA HIS A 147 -2.25 -12.03 -13.99
C HIS A 147 -1.97 -12.36 -15.45
N SER A 148 -1.91 -11.34 -16.27
CA SER A 148 -1.53 -11.45 -17.68
C SER A 148 -0.53 -10.37 -18.05
N MET A 149 0.22 -10.61 -19.13
CA MET A 149 1.12 -9.60 -19.69
C MET A 149 0.35 -8.33 -20.12
N ASP A 150 -0.90 -8.48 -20.58
CA ASP A 150 -1.77 -7.36 -20.93
C ASP A 150 -2.11 -6.49 -19.70
N ASP A 151 -2.28 -7.10 -18.51
CA ASP A 151 -2.50 -6.34 -17.27
C ASP A 151 -1.26 -5.52 -16.91
N PHE A 152 -0.07 -6.12 -17.03
CA PHE A 152 1.21 -5.43 -16.78
C PHE A 152 1.45 -4.28 -17.76
N ALA A 153 1.14 -4.47 -19.04
CA ALA A 153 1.25 -3.43 -20.06
C ALA A 153 0.28 -2.25 -19.84
N LYS A 154 -0.86 -2.48 -19.16
CA LYS A 154 -1.87 -1.47 -18.85
C LYS A 154 -1.64 -0.76 -17.52
N GLN A 155 -0.65 -1.17 -16.73
CA GLN A 155 -0.33 -0.50 -15.47
C GLN A 155 0.07 0.95 -15.74
N ASP A 156 -0.61 1.89 -15.06
CA ASP A 156 -0.31 3.31 -15.18
C ASP A 156 -0.36 3.99 -13.80
N THR A 157 0.41 5.06 -13.66
CA THR A 157 0.48 5.86 -12.43
C THR A 157 -0.39 7.09 -12.60
N ILE A 158 -1.37 7.24 -11.72
CA ILE A 158 -2.27 8.40 -11.75
C ILE A 158 -1.64 9.54 -10.97
N PHE A 159 -1.45 10.70 -11.61
CA PHE A 159 -1.19 11.95 -10.89
C PHE A 159 -2.52 12.61 -10.58
N SER A 160 -2.74 12.93 -9.31
CA SER A 160 -3.95 13.57 -8.82
C SER A 160 -3.57 14.67 -7.84
N ASP A 161 -4.42 15.67 -7.73
CA ASP A 161 -4.32 16.63 -6.64
C ASP A 161 -4.58 15.93 -5.30
N SER A 162 -4.01 16.47 -4.23
CA SER A 162 -4.31 16.04 -2.87
C SER A 162 -5.72 16.47 -2.48
N LEU A 163 -6.40 15.68 -1.67
CA LEU A 163 -7.51 16.18 -0.87
C LEU A 163 -6.95 17.04 0.26
N SER A 164 -7.67 18.09 0.64
CA SER A 164 -7.25 18.91 1.75
C SER A 164 -8.42 19.48 2.53
N ASN A 165 -8.20 19.68 3.83
CA ASN A 165 -9.09 20.43 4.70
C ASN A 165 -8.24 21.25 5.69
N THR A 166 -8.84 22.24 6.33
CA THR A 166 -8.17 23.02 7.38
C THR A 166 -8.43 22.38 8.74
N TYR A 167 -7.42 22.39 9.61
CA TYR A 167 -7.54 22.08 11.03
C TYR A 167 -6.77 23.15 11.82
N ARG A 168 -7.47 23.99 12.58
CA ARG A 168 -6.89 25.07 13.41
C ARG A 168 -5.90 25.96 12.64
N ASN A 169 -6.34 26.49 11.49
CA ASN A 169 -5.54 27.30 10.56
C ASN A 169 -4.38 26.57 9.85
N ILE A 170 -4.25 25.25 10.01
CA ILE A 170 -3.27 24.43 9.29
C ILE A 170 -3.98 23.70 8.16
N ARG A 171 -3.46 23.80 6.94
CA ARG A 171 -3.97 23.02 5.81
C ARG A 171 -3.38 21.62 5.84
N LEU A 172 -4.25 20.61 6.00
CA LEU A 172 -3.88 19.21 5.97
C LEU A 172 -4.08 18.66 4.56
N HIS A 173 -3.07 17.97 4.02
CA HIS A 173 -3.12 17.33 2.72
C HIS A 173 -3.13 15.81 2.89
N GLN A 174 -3.99 15.13 2.14
CA GLN A 174 -4.12 13.68 2.14
C GLN A 174 -4.24 13.15 0.71
N CYS A 175 -3.82 11.90 0.51
CA CYS A 175 -4.02 11.22 -0.76
C CYS A 175 -5.53 11.02 -1.01
N PRO A 176 -6.03 11.25 -2.24
CA PRO A 176 -7.39 10.89 -2.60
C PRO A 176 -7.59 9.36 -2.62
N PRO A 177 -8.85 8.90 -2.75
CA PRO A 177 -9.15 7.51 -3.07
C PRO A 177 -8.35 7.02 -4.29
N ASN A 178 -8.00 5.74 -4.38
CA ASN A 178 -8.44 4.59 -3.56
C ASN A 178 -7.78 4.46 -2.17
N GLY A 179 -6.91 5.39 -1.76
CA GLY A 179 -6.35 5.40 -0.39
C GLY A 179 -7.35 5.92 0.66
N PRO A 180 -7.17 5.56 1.95
CA PRO A 180 -8.09 5.96 3.03
C PRO A 180 -7.85 7.39 3.54
N GLY A 181 -7.06 8.22 2.85
CA GLY A 181 -6.60 9.52 3.34
C GLY A 181 -7.72 10.49 3.72
N ILE A 182 -8.85 10.43 3.02
CA ILE A 182 -10.03 11.25 3.35
C ILE A 182 -10.61 10.96 4.74
N THR A 183 -10.52 9.70 5.21
CA THR A 183 -10.92 9.31 6.57
C THR A 183 -10.19 10.13 7.62
N VAL A 184 -8.90 10.43 7.39
CA VAL A 184 -8.10 11.29 8.28
C VAL A 184 -8.63 12.72 8.27
N LEU A 185 -8.97 13.27 7.10
CA LEU A 185 -9.55 14.60 7.01
C LEU A 185 -10.91 14.69 7.73
N MET A 186 -11.72 13.62 7.68
CA MET A 186 -12.98 13.54 8.43
C MET A 186 -12.73 13.53 9.94
N MET A 187 -11.84 12.66 10.42
CA MET A 187 -11.48 12.60 11.84
C MET A 187 -11.00 13.97 12.33
N MET A 188 -10.14 14.65 11.56
CA MET A 188 -9.64 15.97 11.93
C MET A 188 -10.76 17.03 11.93
N GLY A 189 -11.67 17.01 10.96
CA GLY A 189 -12.83 17.91 10.93
C GLY A 189 -13.80 17.70 12.10
N LEU A 190 -14.02 16.44 12.52
CA LEU A 190 -14.83 16.10 13.70
C LEU A 190 -14.16 16.61 14.98
N LEU A 191 -12.87 16.35 15.14
CA LEU A 191 -12.11 16.77 16.32
C LEU A 191 -11.96 18.29 16.42
N GLU A 192 -12.03 19.03 15.31
CA GLU A 192 -11.99 20.49 15.31
C GLU A 192 -13.18 21.12 16.04
N LYS A 193 -14.30 20.39 16.19
CA LYS A 193 -15.49 20.87 16.92
C LYS A 193 -15.29 20.98 18.43
N PHE A 194 -14.20 20.42 18.96
CA PHE A 194 -13.90 20.40 20.39
C PHE A 194 -12.71 21.28 20.72
N ASP A 195 -12.72 21.89 21.90
CA ASP A 195 -11.62 22.72 22.37
C ASP A 195 -10.57 21.89 23.10
N PHE A 196 -9.62 21.34 22.34
CA PHE A 196 -8.50 20.57 22.89
C PHE A 196 -7.55 21.38 23.79
N THR A 197 -7.65 22.71 23.86
CA THR A 197 -6.89 23.51 24.83
C THR A 197 -7.41 23.33 26.26
N LYS A 198 -8.65 22.89 26.40
CA LYS A 198 -9.31 22.62 27.69
C LYS A 198 -9.30 21.15 28.08
N ILE A 199 -8.83 20.27 27.20
CA ILE A 199 -8.85 18.81 27.40
C ILE A 199 -7.44 18.35 27.77
N ILE A 200 -7.31 17.62 28.88
CA ILE A 200 -6.02 17.14 29.36
C ILE A 200 -5.45 16.09 28.38
N PRO A 201 -4.17 16.19 27.96
CA PRO A 201 -3.60 15.31 26.94
C PRO A 201 -3.70 13.81 27.18
N LEU A 202 -3.70 13.36 28.45
CA LEU A 202 -3.80 11.97 28.86
C LEU A 202 -5.06 11.75 29.72
N SER A 203 -6.22 12.12 29.19
CA SER A 203 -7.51 11.96 29.87
C SER A 203 -8.43 11.00 29.13
N ALA A 204 -9.36 10.42 29.88
CA ALA A 204 -10.45 9.62 29.33
C ALA A 204 -11.24 10.43 28.29
N ASP A 205 -11.55 11.69 28.56
CA ASP A 205 -12.28 12.59 27.64
C ASP A 205 -11.58 12.72 26.29
N ARG A 206 -10.24 12.87 26.29
CA ARG A 206 -9.49 12.96 25.04
C ARG A 206 -9.56 11.67 24.23
N PHE A 207 -9.33 10.53 24.89
CA PHE A 207 -9.39 9.24 24.23
C PHE A 207 -10.81 8.91 23.75
N HIS A 208 -11.82 9.31 24.50
CA HIS A 208 -13.23 9.18 24.14
C HIS A 208 -13.53 9.92 22.84
N LEU A 209 -13.22 11.22 22.76
CA LEU A 209 -13.42 12.02 21.56
C LEU A 209 -12.67 11.45 20.34
N GLN A 210 -11.44 10.99 20.53
CA GLN A 210 -10.66 10.37 19.46
C GLN A 210 -11.26 9.03 19.02
N ALA A 211 -11.75 8.22 19.95
CA ALA A 211 -12.42 6.96 19.65
C ALA A 211 -13.72 7.19 18.89
N GLU A 212 -14.59 8.10 19.35
CA GLU A 212 -15.87 8.42 18.69
C GLU A 212 -15.65 8.99 17.29
N ALA A 213 -14.73 9.94 17.13
CA ALA A 213 -14.40 10.48 15.82
C ALA A 213 -13.84 9.40 14.88
N THR A 214 -13.06 8.46 15.40
CA THR A 214 -12.53 7.33 14.64
C THR A 214 -13.66 6.39 14.21
N LYS A 215 -14.54 5.98 15.13
CA LYS A 215 -15.68 5.10 14.80
C LYS A 215 -16.52 5.66 13.67
N ILE A 216 -16.93 6.93 13.80
CA ILE A 216 -17.76 7.61 12.81
C ILE A 216 -17.03 7.72 11.47
N ALA A 217 -15.77 8.14 11.46
CA ALA A 217 -15.03 8.25 10.20
C ALA A 217 -14.80 6.89 9.53
N PHE A 218 -14.57 5.82 10.32
CA PHE A 218 -14.39 4.48 9.77
C PHE A 218 -15.69 3.88 9.23
N GLU A 219 -16.84 4.12 9.87
CA GLU A 219 -18.16 3.76 9.31
C GLU A 219 -18.31 4.38 7.91
N GLN A 220 -18.04 5.69 7.79
CA GLN A 220 -18.10 6.39 6.50
C GLN A 220 -17.11 5.85 5.48
N ARG A 221 -15.94 5.39 5.93
CA ARG A 221 -14.94 4.74 5.08
C ARG A 221 -15.44 3.42 4.52
N GLU A 222 -15.98 2.54 5.36
CA GLU A 222 -16.43 1.22 4.93
C GLU A 222 -17.64 1.31 4.00
N ASP A 223 -18.54 2.25 4.24
CA ASP A 223 -19.76 2.39 3.43
C ASP A 223 -19.50 3.06 2.08
N ASN A 224 -18.57 4.03 2.03
CA ASN A 224 -18.48 4.93 0.87
C ASN A 224 -17.15 4.86 0.13
N ILE A 225 -16.01 4.54 0.75
CA ILE A 225 -14.68 4.74 0.12
C ILE A 225 -14.28 3.56 -0.78
N GLY A 226 -14.07 3.85 -2.07
CA GLY A 226 -13.59 2.89 -3.06
C GLY A 226 -12.76 3.55 -4.17
N ASP A 227 -12.36 2.78 -5.18
CA ASP A 227 -11.74 3.35 -6.38
C ASP A 227 -12.76 4.21 -7.14
N PRO A 228 -12.50 5.52 -7.36
CA PRO A 228 -13.42 6.42 -8.06
C PRO A 228 -13.79 5.98 -9.49
N LYS A 229 -13.03 5.07 -10.10
CA LYS A 229 -13.38 4.49 -11.41
C LYS A 229 -14.56 3.52 -11.35
N PHE A 230 -14.87 3.00 -10.17
CA PHE A 230 -15.89 1.97 -9.94
C PHE A 230 -16.94 2.41 -8.92
N ASN A 231 -16.86 3.65 -8.44
CA ASN A 231 -17.75 4.21 -7.45
C ASN A 231 -18.05 5.68 -7.81
N ASP A 232 -19.33 5.98 -8.02
CA ASP A 232 -19.82 7.32 -8.41
C ASP A 232 -19.99 8.28 -7.20
N PHE A 233 -19.62 7.86 -6.00
CA PHE A 233 -19.75 8.65 -4.80
C PHE A 233 -18.83 9.89 -4.82
N ASP A 234 -19.39 11.08 -4.60
CA ASP A 234 -18.62 12.31 -4.47
C ASP A 234 -17.97 12.40 -3.09
N PHE A 235 -16.74 11.90 -3.00
CA PHE A 235 -15.95 11.91 -1.77
C PHE A 235 -15.77 13.30 -1.16
N HIS A 236 -15.84 14.39 -1.94
CA HIS A 236 -15.69 15.73 -1.38
C HIS A 236 -16.79 16.10 -0.39
N GLN A 237 -17.97 15.46 -0.49
CA GLN A 237 -19.08 15.66 0.45
C GLN A 237 -18.70 15.25 1.87
N LEU A 238 -17.87 14.20 2.03
CA LEU A 238 -17.49 13.66 3.33
C LEU A 238 -16.68 14.64 4.20
N ILE A 239 -16.05 15.64 3.58
CA ILE A 239 -15.20 16.62 4.25
C ILE A 239 -15.81 18.03 4.25
N GLN A 240 -17.05 18.19 3.77
CA GLN A 240 -17.75 19.47 3.85
C GLN A 240 -18.16 19.79 5.29
N ALA A 241 -18.13 21.07 5.63
CA ALA A 241 -18.42 21.53 6.99
C ALA A 241 -19.82 21.11 7.47
N GLU A 242 -20.83 21.14 6.59
CA GLU A 242 -22.20 20.72 6.89
C GLU A 242 -22.25 19.25 7.28
N TYR A 243 -21.67 18.36 6.47
CA TYR A 243 -21.65 16.93 6.75
C TYR A 243 -20.86 16.59 8.02
N ILE A 244 -19.71 17.24 8.23
CA ILE A 244 -18.92 17.09 9.45
C ILE A 244 -19.70 17.56 10.69
N ASN A 245 -20.49 18.63 10.59
CA ASN A 245 -21.33 19.09 11.71
C ASN A 245 -22.42 18.06 12.04
N GLU A 246 -23.07 17.48 11.03
CA GLU A 246 -24.05 16.42 11.22
C GLU A 246 -23.43 15.23 11.94
N LEU A 247 -22.29 14.75 11.46
CA LEU A 247 -21.58 13.63 12.06
C LEU A 247 -21.08 13.94 13.47
N ALA A 248 -20.58 15.15 13.73
CA ALA A 248 -20.12 15.56 15.06
C ALA A 248 -21.25 15.58 16.10
N SER A 249 -22.51 15.80 15.68
CA SER A 249 -23.67 15.73 16.58
C SER A 249 -23.92 14.34 17.17
N LYS A 250 -23.35 13.29 16.56
CA LYS A 250 -23.40 11.91 17.05
C LYS A 250 -22.44 11.66 18.21
N ILE A 251 -21.46 12.53 18.44
CA ILE A 251 -20.46 12.37 19.51
C ILE A 251 -21.08 12.84 20.84
N SER A 252 -21.29 11.90 21.76
CA SER A 252 -21.81 12.16 23.10
C SER A 252 -20.71 11.99 24.14
N MET A 253 -20.51 12.95 25.05
CA MET A 253 -19.54 12.80 26.14
C MET A 253 -19.97 11.79 27.21
N ASP A 254 -21.28 11.50 27.30
CA ASP A 254 -21.84 10.66 28.35
C ASP A 254 -22.10 9.20 27.91
N LYS A 255 -21.76 8.85 26.66
CA LYS A 255 -22.08 7.54 26.05
C LYS A 255 -20.99 7.12 25.07
N ILE A 256 -20.81 5.80 24.93
CA ILE A 256 -19.89 5.13 24.00
C ILE A 256 -20.66 4.63 22.77
#